data_AF-A0A3M6K275-F1
#
_entry.id   AF-A0A3M6K275-F1
#
_cell.length_a   1.000
_cell.length_b   1.000
_cell.length_c   1.000
_cell.angle_alpha   90.00
_cell.angle_beta   90.00
_cell.angle_gamma   90.00
#
_symmetry.space_group_name_H-M   'P 1'
#
loop_
_entity.id
_entity.type
_entity.pdbx_description
1 polymer ?
#
loop_
_entity_poly.entity_id
_entity_poly.type
_entity_poly.pdbx_seq_one_letter_code
_entity_poly.pdbx_strand_id
1 'polypeptide(L)'
;DLEIGFLLDEEKFILDSQEEEKDRKEMILSATINGKSKFLESLSQNHKTKRIAVRFLQEVDQIVGADLEKYGPFKVEDIATIPYENAQALIAKNAATKVRLED
;
A
#
# COMPACT_ATOMS: atom_id res chain seq x y z
N ASP A 1 23.63 10.80 20.62
CA ASP A 1 24.19 11.08 19.29
C ASP A 1 24.76 9.83 18.66
N LEU A 2 24.01 9.20 17.77
CA LEU A 2 24.65 8.46 16.68
C LEU A 2 25.39 9.54 15.87
N GLU A 3 26.68 9.39 15.60
CA GLU A 3 27.43 10.38 14.82
C GLU A 3 26.91 10.38 13.37
N ILE A 4 25.90 11.20 13.09
CA ILE A 4 25.20 11.34 11.80
C ILE A 4 26.17 11.66 10.65
N GLY A 5 27.37 12.18 10.96
CA GLY A 5 28.40 12.53 9.98
C GLY A 5 29.04 11.35 9.24
N PHE A 6 28.93 10.12 9.73
CA PHE A 6 29.55 8.94 9.11
C PHE A 6 28.61 8.04 8.31
N LEU A 7 27.34 8.43 8.18
CA LEU A 7 26.35 7.65 7.45
C LEU A 7 26.50 7.86 5.93
N LEU A 8 26.47 6.75 5.19
CA LEU A 8 26.31 6.75 3.75
C LEU A 8 24.94 7.30 3.36
N ASP A 9 24.79 7.75 2.11
CA ASP A 9 23.51 8.29 1.63
C ASP A 9 22.42 7.20 1.61
N GLU A 10 22.78 5.94 1.36
CA GLU A 10 21.85 4.81 1.48
C GLU A 10 21.42 4.58 2.94
N GLU A 11 22.32 4.75 3.91
CA GLU A 11 21.99 4.60 5.33
C GLU A 11 21.09 5.73 5.82
N LYS A 12 21.37 6.97 5.39
CA LYS A 12 20.49 8.13 5.64
C LYS A 12 19.11 7.92 5.04
N PHE A 13 19.02 7.45 3.80
CA PHE A 13 17.73 7.18 3.15
C PHE A 13 16.85 6.20 3.95
N ILE A 14 17.46 5.14 4.49
CA ILE A 14 16.74 4.18 5.34
C ILE A 14 16.34 4.81 6.67
N LEU A 15 17.22 5.60 7.30
CA LEU A 15 16.93 6.28 8.57
C LEU A 15 15.82 7.32 8.44
N ASP A 16 15.85 8.14 7.39
CA ASP A 16 14.81 9.12 7.09
C ASP A 16 13.45 8.41 6.92
N SER A 17 13.43 7.30 6.16
CA SER A 17 12.22 6.48 6.00
C SER A 17 11.68 5.92 7.33
N GLN A 18 12.56 5.59 8.28
CA GLN A 18 12.17 5.11 9.62
C GLN A 18 11.63 6.25 10.48
N GLU A 19 12.17 7.46 10.35
CA GLU A 19 11.67 8.65 11.04
C GLU A 19 10.27 9.02 10.53
N GLU A 20 10.07 9.03 9.22
CA GLU A 20 8.74 9.23 8.60
C GLU A 20 7.73 8.15 9.02
N GLU A 21 8.16 6.91 9.26
CA GLU A 21 7.31 5.86 9.81
C GLU A 21 6.88 6.17 11.26
N LYS A 22 7.82 6.64 12.10
CA LYS A 22 7.53 7.03 13.48
C LYS A 22 6.52 8.16 13.55
N ASP A 23 6.70 9.19 12.73
CA ASP A 23 5.78 10.34 12.67
C ASP A 23 4.36 9.90 12.28
N ARG A 24 4.24 9.02 11.27
CA ARG A 24 2.95 8.45 10.88
C ARG A 24 2.29 7.64 12.01
N LYS A 25 3.08 6.85 12.74
CA LYS A 25 2.57 6.09 13.91
C LYS A 25 2.08 7.02 15.01
N GLU A 26 2.82 8.08 15.33
CA GLU A 26 2.44 9.06 16.35
C GLU A 26 1.17 9.82 15.94
N MET A 27 1.04 10.19 14.67
CA MET A 27 -0.17 10.81 14.13
C MET A 27 -1.41 9.93 14.32
N ILE A 28 -1.31 8.63 14.02
CA ILE A 28 -2.43 7.68 14.21
C ILE A 28 -2.75 7.49 15.70
N LEU A 29 -1.73 7.37 16.54
CA LEU A 29 -1.89 7.22 17.99
C LEU A 29 -2.59 8.44 18.60
N SER A 30 -2.11 9.65 18.28
CA SER A 30 -2.70 10.90 18.75
C SER A 30 -4.12 11.09 18.21
N ALA A 31 -4.41 10.74 16.95
CA ALA A 31 -5.76 10.77 16.40
C ALA A 31 -6.71 9.79 17.13
N THR A 32 -6.21 8.62 17.52
CA THR A 32 -6.97 7.61 18.27
C THR A 32 -7.28 8.09 19.69
N ILE A 33 -6.28 8.62 20.41
CA ILE A 33 -6.44 9.15 21.77
C ILE A 33 -7.39 10.35 21.79
N ASN A 34 -7.27 11.24 20.80
CA ASN A 34 -8.10 12.45 20.70
C ASN A 34 -9.49 12.20 20.06
N GLY A 35 -9.85 10.95 19.75
CA GLY A 35 -11.16 10.61 19.20
C GLY A 35 -11.44 11.20 17.80
N LYS A 36 -10.41 11.47 16.99
CA LYS A 36 -10.55 12.01 15.62
C LYS A 36 -10.96 10.91 14.63
N SER A 37 -12.12 10.30 14.85
CA SER A 37 -12.64 9.16 14.06
C SER A 37 -12.76 9.47 12.55
N LYS A 38 -13.25 10.65 12.17
CA LYS A 38 -13.33 11.08 10.77
C LYS A 38 -11.97 11.12 10.06
N PHE A 39 -10.92 11.50 10.78
CA PHE A 39 -9.57 11.54 10.22
C PHE A 39 -9.02 10.13 9.99
N LEU A 40 -9.23 9.22 10.95
CA LEU A 40 -8.86 7.81 10.83
C LEU A 40 -9.64 7.10 9.72
N GLU A 41 -10.92 7.42 9.55
CA GLU A 41 -11.75 6.90 8.46
C GLU A 41 -11.21 7.32 7.09
N SER A 42 -10.90 8.62 6.91
CA SER A 42 -10.29 9.11 5.68
C SER A 42 -8.93 8.47 5.39
N LEU A 43 -8.08 8.27 6.42
CA LEU A 43 -6.80 7.56 6.25
C LEU A 43 -7.02 6.11 5.80
N SER A 44 -7.97 5.41 6.41
CA SER A 44 -8.31 4.02 6.06
C SER A 44 -8.81 3.93 4.61
N GLN A 45 -9.72 4.82 4.20
CA GLN A 45 -10.24 4.84 2.83
C GLN A 45 -9.14 5.11 1.79
N ASN A 46 -8.31 6.13 2.02
CA ASN A 46 -7.17 6.43 1.14
C ASN A 46 -6.19 5.26 1.01
N HIS A 47 -5.98 4.50 2.09
CA HIS A 47 -5.12 3.33 2.05
C HIS A 47 -5.75 2.18 1.25
N LYS A 48 -7.05 1.95 1.40
CA LYS A 48 -7.78 0.89 0.68
C LYS A 48 -7.87 1.13 -0.82
N THR A 49 -8.07 2.39 -1.23
CA THR A 49 -8.18 2.79 -2.64
C THR A 49 -6.83 3.06 -3.30
N LYS A 50 -5.72 2.98 -2.54
CA LYS A 50 -4.37 3.12 -3.11
C LYS A 50 -4.16 2.08 -4.21
N ARG A 51 -3.93 2.56 -5.42
CA ARG A 51 -3.71 1.71 -6.59
C ARG A 51 -2.34 1.05 -6.53
N ILE A 52 -2.29 -0.27 -6.71
CA ILE A 52 -1.04 -1.04 -6.79
C ILE A 52 -1.06 -1.93 -8.02
N ALA A 53 0.10 -2.09 -8.65
CA ALA A 53 0.29 -2.99 -9.76
C ALA A 53 0.49 -4.43 -9.25
N VAL A 54 -0.26 -5.36 -9.83
CA VAL A 54 -0.15 -6.79 -9.55
C VAL A 54 -0.09 -7.57 -10.86
N ARG A 55 0.61 -8.70 -10.83
CA ARG A 55 0.60 -9.71 -11.89
C ARG A 55 -0.30 -10.86 -11.48
N PHE A 56 -1.24 -11.25 -12.33
CA PHE A 56 -2.17 -12.34 -12.05
C PHE A 56 -1.52 -13.70 -12.34
N LEU A 57 -1.63 -14.62 -11.39
CA LEU A 57 -1.08 -15.98 -11.51
C LEU A 57 -2.12 -16.97 -12.06
N GLN A 58 -3.39 -16.60 -12.01
CA GLN A 58 -4.53 -17.38 -12.50
C GLN A 58 -5.51 -16.44 -13.22
N GLU A 59 -6.42 -17.01 -14.00
CA GLU A 59 -7.54 -16.26 -14.56
C GLU A 59 -8.46 -15.73 -13.45
N VAL A 60 -8.84 -14.46 -13.57
CA VAL A 60 -9.70 -13.77 -12.59
C VAL A 60 -10.81 -13.07 -13.37
N ASP A 61 -12.05 -13.40 -13.05
CA ASP A 61 -13.23 -12.74 -13.62
C ASP A 61 -13.28 -11.25 -13.27
N GLN A 62 -14.22 -10.53 -13.87
CA GLN A 62 -14.43 -9.12 -13.55
C GLN A 62 -14.72 -8.94 -12.05
N ILE A 63 -13.93 -8.11 -11.38
CA ILE A 63 -14.08 -7.73 -9.97
C ILE A 63 -14.54 -6.29 -9.82
N VAL A 64 -15.19 -5.98 -8.72
CA VAL A 64 -15.50 -4.60 -8.30
C VAL A 64 -14.46 -4.16 -7.26
N GLY A 65 -13.79 -3.05 -7.53
CA GLY A 65 -12.77 -2.45 -6.68
C GLY A 65 -13.35 -1.76 -5.45
N ALA A 66 -12.49 -1.51 -4.44
CA ALA A 66 -12.83 -0.69 -3.27
C ALA A 66 -13.19 0.77 -3.62
N ASP A 67 -12.79 1.23 -4.82
CA ASP A 67 -13.15 2.50 -5.44
C ASP A 67 -14.49 2.46 -6.21
N LEU A 68 -15.19 1.32 -6.19
CA LEU A 68 -16.42 1.04 -6.95
C LEU A 68 -16.21 0.96 -8.47
N GLU A 69 -14.97 0.94 -8.96
CA GLU A 69 -14.65 0.72 -10.37
C GLU A 69 -14.62 -0.78 -10.70
N LYS A 70 -14.89 -1.14 -11.96
CA LYS A 70 -14.83 -2.54 -12.41
C LYS A 70 -13.46 -2.83 -13.03
N TYR A 71 -12.89 -3.98 -12.68
CA TYR A 71 -11.56 -4.41 -13.12
C TYR A 71 -11.64 -5.80 -13.74
N GLY A 72 -10.98 -6.01 -14.88
CA GLY A 72 -10.92 -7.31 -15.55
C GLY A 72 -12.03 -7.55 -16.58
N PRO A 73 -12.17 -8.79 -17.08
CA PRO A 73 -11.49 -10.01 -16.64
C PRO A 73 -9.98 -10.03 -16.98
N PHE A 74 -9.18 -10.67 -16.12
CA PHE A 74 -7.73 -10.78 -16.25
C PHE A 74 -7.31 -12.22 -16.58
N LYS A 75 -6.27 -12.36 -17.39
CA LYS A 75 -5.68 -13.65 -17.75
C LYS A 75 -4.42 -13.94 -16.92
N VAL A 76 -3.95 -15.18 -17.00
CA VAL A 76 -2.66 -15.59 -16.42
C VAL A 76 -1.54 -14.72 -16.97
N GLU A 77 -0.62 -14.30 -16.09
CA GLU A 77 0.50 -13.38 -16.33
C GLU A 77 0.12 -11.95 -16.74
N ASP A 78 -1.16 -11.60 -16.76
CA ASP A 78 -1.59 -10.23 -17.04
C ASP A 78 -1.14 -9.29 -15.91
N ILE A 79 -0.84 -8.03 -16.24
CA ILE A 79 -0.41 -7.02 -15.27
C ILE A 79 -1.43 -5.90 -15.25
N ALA A 80 -2.02 -5.64 -14.10
CA ALA A 80 -2.95 -4.53 -13.95
C ALA A 80 -2.77 -3.79 -12.63
N THR A 81 -3.21 -2.53 -12.65
CA THR A 81 -3.25 -1.68 -11.48
C THR A 81 -4.65 -1.72 -10.90
N ILE A 82 -4.79 -2.23 -9.68
CA ILE A 82 -6.06 -2.38 -8.97
C ILE A 82 -5.95 -1.80 -7.55
N PRO A 83 -7.06 -1.56 -6.84
CA PRO A 83 -7.03 -1.05 -5.46
C PRO A 83 -6.30 -2.02 -4.52
N TYR A 84 -5.62 -1.47 -3.52
CA TYR A 84 -4.79 -2.21 -2.56
C TYR A 84 -5.57 -3.32 -1.86
N GLU A 85 -6.80 -3.05 -1.43
CA GLU A 85 -7.62 -4.04 -0.73
C GLU A 85 -7.93 -5.26 -1.62
N ASN A 86 -8.29 -5.02 -2.88
CA ASN A 86 -8.53 -6.08 -3.86
C ASN A 86 -7.25 -6.87 -4.19
N ALA A 87 -6.13 -6.17 -4.39
CA ALA A 87 -4.85 -6.81 -4.63
C ALA A 87 -4.40 -7.67 -3.45
N GLN A 88 -4.54 -7.19 -2.22
CA GLN A 88 -4.25 -7.98 -1.02
C GLN A 88 -5.10 -9.25 -0.95
N ALA A 89 -6.40 -9.16 -1.26
CA ALA A 89 -7.27 -10.33 -1.28
C ALA A 89 -6.85 -11.36 -2.35
N LEU A 90 -6.38 -10.92 -3.52
CA LEU A 90 -5.88 -11.81 -4.56
C LEU A 90 -4.52 -12.43 -4.20
N ILE A 91 -3.62 -11.65 -3.61
CA ILE A 91 -2.32 -12.13 -3.14
C ILE A 91 -2.50 -13.17 -2.03
N ALA A 92 -3.39 -12.91 -1.07
CA ALA A 92 -3.71 -13.86 0.01
C ALA A 92 -4.29 -15.18 -0.52
N LYS A 93 -4.99 -15.15 -1.66
CA LYS A 93 -5.51 -16.33 -2.36
C LYS A 93 -4.51 -16.99 -3.31
N ASN A 94 -3.27 -16.51 -3.38
CA ASN A 94 -2.26 -16.90 -4.37
C ASN A 94 -2.71 -16.72 -5.83
N ALA A 95 -3.69 -15.83 -6.07
CA ALA A 95 -4.21 -15.53 -7.40
C ALA A 95 -3.44 -14.41 -8.12
N ALA A 96 -2.65 -13.61 -7.38
CA ALA A 96 -1.83 -12.55 -7.93
C ALA A 96 -0.55 -12.35 -7.10
N THR A 97 0.45 -11.70 -7.69
CA THR A 97 1.68 -11.26 -7.01
C THR A 97 1.89 -9.77 -7.20
N LYS A 98 2.46 -9.10 -6.18
CA LYS A 98 2.75 -7.66 -6.27
C LYS A 98 3.94 -7.43 -7.20
N VAL A 99 3.79 -6.52 -8.15
CA VAL A 99 4.90 -6.06 -8.99
C VAL A 99 5.33 -4.65 -8.57
N ARG A 100 6.64 -4.41 -8.57
CA ARG A 100 7.19 -3.05 -8.51
C ARG A 100 7.48 -2.65 -9.95
N LEU A 101 6.84 -1.57 -10.41
CA LEU A 101 7.29 -0.90 -11.62
C LEU A 101 8.53 -0.10 -11.19
N GLU A 102 9.70 -0.54 -11.64
CA GLU A 102 10.92 0.26 -11.55
C GLU A 102 10.88 1.21 -12.75
N ASP A 103 10.86 2.52 -12.47
CA ASP A 103 11.12 3.58 -13.45
C ASP A 103 12.64 3.73 -13.66
#